data_AF-A0A8J7VNF1-F1
#
_entry.id   AF-A0A8J7VNF1-F1
#
_cell.length_a   1.000
_cell.length_b   1.000
_cell.length_c   1.000
_cell.angle_alpha   90.00
_cell.angle_beta   90.00
_cell.angle_gamma   90.00
#
_symmetry.space_group_name_H-M   'P 1'
#
loop_
_entity.id
_entity.type
_entity.pdbx_description
1 polymer ?
#
loop_
_entity_poly.entity_id
_entity_poly.type
_entity_poly.pdbx_seq_one_letter_code
_entity_poly.pdbx_strand_id
1 'polypeptide(L)' 'MGAGPVIVLGGFLIGVVLGAFNARRRGGRKLDMLQWAAVYGIIGALAGLFGTIFLHRYLAG' A
#
# COMPACT_ATOMS: atom_id res chain seq x y z
N MET A 1 -2.91 17.68 11.34
CA MET A 1 -2.94 16.54 10.40
C MET A 1 -2.73 15.27 11.22
N GLY A 2 -3.74 14.40 11.35
CA GLY A 2 -3.61 13.18 12.15
C GLY A 2 -2.64 12.18 11.53
N ALA A 3 -2.22 11.14 12.28
CA ALA A 3 -1.32 10.09 11.76
C ALA A 3 -1.97 9.21 10.67
N GLY A 4 -3.30 9.25 10.52
CA GLY A 4 -4.05 8.39 9.60
C GLY A 4 -3.58 8.45 8.13
N PRO A 5 -3.53 9.64 7.49
CA PRO A 5 -3.02 9.78 6.13
C PRO A 5 -1.60 9.23 5.94
N VAL A 6 -0.72 9.37 6.95
CA VAL A 6 0.66 8.89 6.89
C VAL A 6 0.71 7.36 6.85
N ILE A 7 -0.15 6.68 7.62
CA ILE A 7 -0.22 5.21 7.65
C ILE A 7 -0.74 4.67 6.31
N VAL A 8 -1.77 5.31 5.73
CA VAL A 8 -2.30 4.94 4.41
C VAL A 8 -1.24 5.12 3.32
N LEU A 9 -0.57 6.28 3.28
CA LEU A 9 0.48 6.57 2.31
C LEU A 9 1.69 5.64 2.48
N GLY A 10 2.07 5.33 3.72
CA GLY A 10 3.13 4.35 4.00
C GLY A 10 2.77 2.96 3.45
N GLY A 11 1.56 2.49 3.72
CA GLY A 11 1.07 1.22 3.18
C GLY A 11 1.05 1.21 1.64
N PHE A 12 0.57 2.29 1.02
CA PHE A 12 0.56 2.45 -0.44
C PHE A 12 1.96 2.36 -1.05
N LEU A 13 2.93 3.12 -0.52
CA LEU A 13 4.29 3.15 -1.05
C LEU A 13 4.98 1.79 -0.93
N ILE A 14 4.82 1.11 0.21
CA ILE A 14 5.32 -0.26 0.41
C ILE A 14 4.70 -1.21 -0.62
N GLY A 15 3.38 -1.12 -0.81
CA GLY A 15 2.65 -1.89 -1.82
C GLY A 15 3.20 -1.67 -3.23
N VAL A 16 3.31 -0.42 -3.67
CA VAL A 16 3.83 -0.06 -5.00
C VAL A 16 5.21 -0.67 -5.26
N VAL A 17 6.14 -0.54 -4.30
CA VAL A 17 7.50 -1.08 -4.44
C VAL A 17 7.49 -2.61 -4.52
N LEU A 18 6.73 -3.28 -3.65
CA LEU A 18 6.62 -4.74 -3.65
C LEU A 18 5.98 -5.26 -4.96
N GLY A 19 4.94 -4.61 -5.44
CA GLY A 19 4.26 -4.97 -6.70
C GLY A 19 5.17 -4.82 -7.90
N ALA A 20 5.82 -3.65 -8.05
CA ALA A 20 6.77 -3.40 -9.14
C ALA A 20 7.93 -4.42 -9.10
N PHE A 21 8.47 -4.70 -7.92
CA PHE A 21 9.56 -5.64 -7.75
C PHE A 21 9.16 -7.08 -8.08
N ASN A 22 7.97 -7.52 -7.65
CA ASN A 22 7.47 -8.85 -7.96
C ASN A 22 7.22 -9.03 -9.47
N ALA A 23 6.68 -8.01 -10.15
CA ALA A 23 6.54 -8.03 -11.61
C ALA A 23 7.90 -8.10 -12.33
N ARG A 24 8.88 -7.32 -11.85
CA ARG A 24 10.25 -7.34 -12.39
C ARG A 24 10.90 -8.72 -12.24
N ARG A 25 10.73 -9.36 -11.08
CA ARG A 25 11.24 -10.73 -10.83
C ARG A 25 10.63 -11.77 -11.76
N ARG A 26 9.41 -11.55 -12.24
CA ARG A 26 8.71 -12.42 -13.19
C ARG A 26 8.97 -12.08 -14.66
N GLY A 27 9.88 -11.14 -14.95
CA GLY A 27 10.22 -10.72 -16.31
C GLY A 27 9.16 -9.83 -16.98
N GLY A 28 8.26 -9.21 -16.22
CA GLY A 28 7.20 -8.36 -16.75
C GLY A 28 7.71 -7.09 -17.44
N ARG A 29 7.00 -6.63 -18.47
CA ARG A 29 7.29 -5.37 -19.18
C ARG A 29 6.94 -4.17 -18.29
N LYS A 30 7.28 -2.96 -18.74
CA LYS A 30 6.99 -1.71 -18.01
C LYS A 30 5.51 -1.54 -17.63
N LEU A 31 4.61 -1.93 -18.54
CA LEU A 31 3.16 -1.87 -18.28
C LEU A 31 2.73 -2.90 -17.22
N ASP A 32 3.30 -4.10 -17.24
CA ASP A 32 3.04 -5.12 -16.22
C ASP A 32 3.53 -4.65 -14.85
N MET A 33 4.75 -4.08 -14.79
CA MET A 33 5.27 -3.52 -13.55
C MET A 33 4.36 -2.42 -12.98
N LEU A 34 3.79 -1.57 -13.84
CA LEU A 34 2.86 -0.53 -13.41
C LEU A 34 1.53 -1.11 -12.89
N GLN A 35 0.98 -2.11 -13.56
CA GLN A 35 -0.25 -2.77 -13.11
C GLN A 35 -0.05 -3.48 -11.77
N TRP A 36 1.03 -4.24 -11.62
CA TRP A 36 1.35 -4.90 -10.36
C TRP A 36 1.62 -3.90 -9.24
N ALA A 37 2.34 -2.82 -9.52
CA ALA A 37 2.57 -1.74 -8.57
C ALA A 37 1.25 -1.08 -8.14
N ALA A 38 0.33 -0.82 -9.08
CA ALA A 38 -0.98 -0.25 -8.78
C ALA A 38 -1.82 -1.18 -7.89
N VAL A 39 -1.90 -2.47 -8.24
CA VAL A 39 -2.65 -3.47 -7.46
C VAL A 39 -2.10 -3.59 -6.04
N TYR A 40 -0.79 -3.77 -5.89
CA TYR A 40 -0.18 -3.89 -4.56
C TYR A 40 -0.25 -2.57 -3.79
N GLY A 41 -0.13 -1.43 -4.46
CA GLY A 41 -0.30 -0.11 -3.86
C GLY A 41 -1.70 0.06 -3.28
N ILE A 42 -2.74 -0.30 -4.03
CA ILE A 42 -4.14 -0.26 -3.54
C ILE A 42 -4.31 -1.19 -2.33
N ILE A 43 -3.79 -2.42 -2.39
CA ILE A 43 -3.84 -3.36 -1.26
C ILE A 43 -3.17 -2.76 -0.02
N GLY A 44 -1.98 -2.18 -0.19
CA GLY A 44 -1.24 -1.54 0.89
C GLY A 44 -1.95 -0.31 1.47
N ALA A 45 -2.56 0.52 0.63
CA ALA A 45 -3.36 1.66 1.05
C ALA A 45 -4.58 1.23 1.87
N LEU A 46 -5.29 0.19 1.41
CA LEU A 46 -6.43 -0.38 2.12
C LEU A 46 -6.01 -0.97 3.47
N ALA A 47 -4.88 -1.69 3.53
CA ALA A 47 -4.33 -2.18 4.79
C ALA A 47 -4.00 -1.03 5.76
N GLY A 48 -3.40 0.06 5.27
CA GLY A 48 -3.14 1.26 6.07
C GLY A 48 -4.41 1.99 6.52
N LEU A 49 -5.47 1.99 5.70
CA LEU A 49 -6.76 2.56 6.05
C LEU A 49 -7.41 1.76 7.19
N PHE A 50 -7.50 0.44 7.06
CA PHE A 50 -8.04 -0.42 8.11
C PHE A 50 -7.19 -0.36 9.38
N GLY A 51 -5.86 -0.32 9.25
CA GLY A 51 -4.95 -0.12 10.38
C GLY A 51 -5.20 1.20 11.09
N THR A 52 -5.40 2.28 10.34
CA THR A 52 -5.76 3.59 10.90
C THR A 52 -7.07 3.53 11.67
N ILE A 53 -8.12 2.94 11.07
CA ILE A 53 -9.43 2.79 11.71
C ILE A 53 -9.27 1.98 13.00
N PHE A 54 -8.55 0.86 12.96
CA PHE A 54 -8.32 0.00 14.12
C PHE A 54 -7.59 0.74 15.23
N LEU A 55 -6.45 1.38 14.94
CA LEU A 55 -5.71 2.17 15.92
C LEU A 55 -6.58 3.27 16.52
N HIS A 56 -7.35 3.97 15.70
CA HIS A 56 -8.23 5.02 16.17
C HIS A 56 -9.39 4.47 17.03
N ARG A 57 -9.89 3.27 16.74
CA ARG A 57 -11.02 2.66 17.46
C ARG A 57 -10.62 2.00 18.77
N TYR A 58 -9.40 1.47 18.86
CA TYR A 58 -8.94 0.69 20.02
C TYR A 58 -7.91 1.40 20.90
N LEU A 59 -7.15 2.38 20.38
CA LEU A 59 -6.14 3.10 21.16
C LEU A 59 -6.54 4.54 21.49
N ALA A 60 -7.48 5.12 20.75
CA ALA A 60 -7.97 6.49 20.97
C ALA A 60 -9.43 6.55 21.48
N GLY A 61 -10.09 5.39 21.62
CA GLY A 61 -11.30 5.25 22.41
C GLY A 61 -10.94 4.89 23.85
#